data_AF-A0A536GNR9-F1
#
_entry.id   AF-A0A536GNR9-F1
#
_cell.length_a   1.000
_cell.length_b   1.000
_cell.length_c   1.000
_cell.angle_alpha   90.00
_cell.angle_beta   90.00
_cell.angle_gamma   90.00
#
_symmetry.space_group_name_H-M   'P 1'
#
loop_
_entity.id
_entity.type
_entity.pdbx_description
1 polymer ?
#
loop_
_entity_poly.entity_id
_entity_poly.type
_entity_poly.pdbx_seq_one_letter_code
_entity_poly.pdbx_strand_id
1 'polypeptide(L)'
;MTMRHSSGIQKLALAGLIATSALVVVAAMVLGIRLLTMHRNQASVPPTTDAVGGFPMNGNLAPDFNLVDQFGHSVTLSSMRGREVVLAFIDSRCKTLCPLTAEIMYNAKKQLGSSTASQVVLVAINANPVANSVAAVQSWSINHGMLHQWLFLTGTAQQLQSVYHQYGLYDQVTSDGQVTHDPAMYIIDASGRERLFFETFDSNTASDLSSEEIGLEAGMRQWLPQP
;
A
#
# COMPACT_ATOMS: atom_id res chain seq x y z
N MET A 1 47.96 -46.52 67.00
CA MET A 1 46.55 -46.78 66.63
C MET A 1 46.31 -46.10 65.29
N THR A 2 45.92 -46.89 64.31
CA THR A 2 46.06 -46.68 62.87
C THR A 2 45.23 -45.53 62.30
N MET A 3 45.90 -44.62 61.60
CA MET A 3 45.32 -43.75 60.58
C MET A 3 44.88 -44.58 59.35
N ARG A 4 43.61 -44.46 58.93
CA ARG A 4 43.17 -44.42 57.51
C ARG A 4 41.64 -44.39 57.45
N HIS A 5 41.05 -43.21 57.27
CA HIS A 5 39.72 -43.09 56.64
C HIS A 5 39.45 -41.65 56.20
N SER A 6 40.00 -41.23 55.05
CA SER A 6 39.61 -39.94 54.44
C SER A 6 39.85 -39.85 52.92
N SER A 7 40.06 -40.97 52.20
CA SER A 7 40.32 -40.91 50.75
C SER A 7 39.07 -41.06 49.86
N GLY A 8 37.98 -41.64 50.38
CA GLY A 8 36.75 -41.87 49.61
C GLY A 8 35.84 -40.64 49.51
N ILE A 9 35.69 -39.91 50.63
CA ILE A 9 34.79 -38.75 50.73
C ILE A 9 35.33 -37.57 49.91
N GLN A 10 36.66 -37.37 49.88
CA GLN A 10 37.30 -36.33 49.07
C GLN A 10 37.14 -36.58 47.56
N LYS A 11 37.18 -37.84 47.10
CA LYS A 11 37.00 -38.18 45.68
C LYS A 11 35.57 -37.95 45.19
N LEU A 12 34.57 -38.27 46.03
CA LEU A 12 33.16 -38.03 45.71
C LEU A 12 32.80 -36.53 45.72
N ALA A 13 33.35 -35.77 46.67
CA ALA A 13 33.17 -34.32 46.71
C ALA A 13 33.81 -33.63 45.49
N LEU A 14 35.02 -34.05 45.10
CA LEU A 14 35.73 -33.50 43.95
C LEU A 14 35.04 -33.85 42.61
N ALA A 15 34.53 -35.07 42.46
CA ALA A 15 33.74 -35.47 41.29
C ALA A 15 32.42 -34.69 41.17
N GLY A 16 31.74 -34.41 42.29
CA GLY A 16 30.54 -33.57 42.32
C GLY A 16 30.80 -32.12 41.90
N LEU A 17 31.91 -31.53 42.33
CA LEU A 17 32.33 -30.18 41.94
C LEU A 17 32.71 -30.05 40.46
N ILE A 18 33.33 -31.09 39.89
CA ILE A 18 33.67 -31.14 38.46
C ILE A 18 32.38 -31.28 37.62
N ALA A 19 31.43 -32.11 38.05
CA ALA A 19 30.17 -32.30 37.35
C ALA A 19 29.29 -31.03 37.35
N THR A 20 29.21 -30.31 38.48
CA THR A 20 28.44 -29.06 38.56
C THR A 20 29.09 -27.93 37.76
N SER A 21 30.42 -27.79 37.81
CA SER A 21 31.14 -26.80 36.99
C SER A 21 31.00 -27.08 35.49
N ALA A 22 31.06 -28.34 35.06
CA ALA A 22 30.80 -28.71 33.67
C ALA A 22 29.37 -28.37 33.23
N LEU A 23 28.37 -28.61 34.09
CA LEU A 23 26.97 -28.32 33.77
C LEU A 23 26.71 -26.80 33.65
N VAL A 24 27.30 -25.99 34.53
CA VAL A 24 27.20 -24.52 34.49
C VAL A 24 27.85 -23.96 33.22
N VAL A 25 29.00 -24.49 32.83
CA VAL A 25 29.72 -24.08 31.61
C VAL A 25 28.93 -24.43 30.35
N VAL A 26 28.30 -25.60 30.29
CA VAL A 26 27.42 -25.99 29.17
C VAL A 26 26.17 -25.10 29.12
N ALA A 27 25.53 -24.83 30.26
CA ALA A 27 24.35 -23.95 30.31
C ALA A 27 24.69 -22.52 29.87
N ALA A 28 25.83 -21.98 30.30
CA ALA A 28 26.31 -20.67 29.88
C ALA A 28 26.64 -20.62 28.38
N MET A 29 27.23 -21.68 27.81
CA MET A 29 27.47 -21.78 26.38
C MET A 29 26.17 -21.85 25.57
N VAL A 30 25.19 -22.65 26.00
CA VAL A 30 23.89 -22.75 25.32
C VAL A 30 23.16 -21.41 25.37
N LEU A 31 23.18 -20.72 26.51
CA LEU A 31 22.59 -19.39 26.65
C LEU A 31 23.32 -18.35 25.79
N GLY A 32 24.66 -18.37 25.77
CA GLY A 32 25.46 -17.49 24.92
C GLY A 32 25.19 -17.71 23.42
N ILE A 33 25.11 -18.96 22.98
CA ILE A 33 24.76 -19.30 21.59
C ILE A 33 23.34 -18.83 21.26
N ARG A 34 22.36 -19.01 22.16
CA ARG A 34 20.99 -18.52 21.97
C ARG A 34 20.93 -17.01 21.85
N LEU A 35 21.63 -16.28 22.73
CA LEU A 35 21.72 -14.82 22.69
C LEU A 35 22.39 -14.32 21.41
N LEU A 36 23.47 -14.98 20.96
CA LEU A 36 24.13 -14.68 19.69
C LEU A 36 23.21 -14.94 18.48
N THR A 37 22.44 -16.03 18.48
CA THR A 37 21.47 -16.30 17.40
C THR A 37 20.27 -15.33 17.41
N MET A 38 19.83 -14.86 18.57
CA MET A 38 18.76 -13.85 18.67
C MET A 38 19.21 -12.48 18.17
N HIS A 39 20.45 -12.07 18.46
CA HIS A 39 21.00 -10.80 17.98
C HIS A 39 21.22 -10.82 16.46
N ARG A 40 21.51 -12.00 15.89
CA ARG A 40 21.75 -12.18 14.44
C ARG A 40 20.46 -12.30 13.61
N ASN A 41 19.32 -12.58 14.26
CA ASN A 41 17.99 -12.60 13.63
C ASN A 41 17.26 -11.25 13.67
N GLN A 42 17.84 -10.23 14.28
CA GLN A 42 17.48 -8.85 13.96
C GLN A 42 18.22 -8.47 12.68
N ALA A 43 17.71 -8.95 11.55
CA ALA A 43 17.90 -8.22 10.31
C ALA A 43 17.29 -6.83 10.58
N SER A 44 18.15 -5.86 10.85
CA SER A 44 17.78 -4.45 10.85
C SER A 44 17.15 -4.17 9.50
N VAL A 45 15.82 -4.14 9.44
CA VAL A 45 15.11 -3.48 8.35
C VAL A 45 15.64 -2.05 8.41
N PRO A 46 16.42 -1.59 7.42
CA PRO A 46 16.82 -0.20 7.41
C PRO A 46 15.53 0.63 7.41
N PRO A 47 15.43 1.68 8.23
CA PRO A 47 14.36 2.63 8.05
C PRO A 47 14.64 3.32 6.72
N THR A 48 14.11 2.79 5.62
CA THR A 48 13.96 3.56 4.40
C THR A 48 12.80 4.50 4.63
N THR A 49 13.07 5.58 5.37
CA THR A 49 12.23 6.77 5.47
C THR A 49 12.38 7.62 4.21
N ASP A 50 12.28 6.97 3.06
CA ASP A 50 11.82 7.55 1.81
C ASP A 50 10.93 6.43 1.26
N ALA A 51 9.66 6.45 1.67
CA ALA A 51 8.69 5.57 1.06
C ALA A 51 8.74 5.87 -0.43
N VAL A 52 9.06 4.88 -1.27
CA VAL A 52 9.17 5.13 -2.70
C VAL A 52 7.78 5.52 -3.18
N GLY A 53 7.58 6.83 -3.35
CA GLY A 53 6.38 7.46 -3.85
C GLY A 53 5.24 7.75 -2.87
N GLY A 54 4.87 6.83 -1.98
CA GLY A 54 3.62 6.93 -1.21
C GLY A 54 3.72 6.43 0.22
N PHE A 55 2.83 6.90 1.08
CA PHE A 55 2.74 6.52 2.49
C PHE A 55 2.25 5.07 2.65
N PRO A 56 2.95 4.22 3.43
CA PRO A 56 2.53 2.84 3.65
C PRO A 56 1.25 2.75 4.47
N MET A 57 0.35 1.88 4.02
CA MET A 57 -0.93 1.57 4.67
C MET A 57 -0.85 0.27 5.48
N ASN A 58 -1.77 0.09 6.43
CA ASN A 58 -1.80 -1.08 7.32
C ASN A 58 -2.21 -2.40 6.64
N GLY A 59 -2.53 -2.40 5.35
CA GLY A 59 -2.96 -3.61 4.64
C GLY A 59 -4.40 -4.03 4.94
N ASN A 60 -5.25 -3.11 5.43
CA ASN A 60 -6.67 -3.38 5.60
C ASN A 60 -7.35 -3.62 4.25
N LEU A 61 -8.48 -4.33 4.26
CA LEU A 61 -9.29 -4.42 3.05
C LEU A 61 -9.77 -3.02 2.67
N ALA A 62 -9.56 -2.65 1.42
CA ALA A 62 -10.09 -1.43 0.86
C ALA A 62 -11.64 -1.48 0.90
N PRO A 63 -12.31 -0.35 1.20
CA PRO A 63 -13.76 -0.29 1.15
C PRO A 63 -14.29 -0.66 -0.24
N ASP A 64 -15.24 -1.61 -0.29
CA ASP A 64 -15.85 -2.00 -1.56
C ASP A 64 -16.88 -0.96 -2.02
N PHE A 65 -17.15 -0.94 -3.31
CA PHE A 65 -18.14 -0.05 -3.93
C PHE A 65 -18.92 -0.77 -5.02
N ASN A 66 -20.06 -0.20 -5.41
CA ASN A 66 -20.79 -0.61 -6.60
C ASN A 66 -21.22 0.65 -7.36
N LEU A 67 -20.49 0.94 -8.43
CA LEU A 67 -20.62 2.12 -9.27
C LEU A 67 -20.79 1.70 -10.73
N VAL A 68 -20.95 2.68 -11.63
CA VAL A 68 -21.00 2.44 -13.08
C VAL A 68 -19.83 3.11 -13.78
N ASP A 69 -19.24 2.45 -14.78
CA ASP A 69 -18.15 3.00 -15.58
C ASP A 69 -18.65 3.99 -16.65
N GLN A 70 -17.70 4.56 -17.41
CA GLN A 70 -17.95 5.49 -18.50
C GLN A 70 -18.66 4.88 -19.73
N PHE A 71 -18.95 3.59 -19.69
CA PHE A 71 -19.75 2.86 -20.68
C PHE A 71 -21.10 2.41 -20.11
N GLY A 72 -21.37 2.66 -18.82
CA GLY A 72 -22.60 2.28 -18.13
C GLY A 72 -22.59 0.87 -17.53
N HIS A 73 -21.45 0.19 -17.48
CA HIS A 73 -21.34 -1.13 -16.85
C HIS A 73 -21.16 -1.01 -15.34
N SER A 74 -21.80 -1.91 -14.57
CA SER A 74 -21.59 -2.01 -13.13
C SER A 74 -20.17 -2.53 -12.82
N VAL A 75 -19.49 -1.86 -11.90
CA VAL A 75 -18.14 -2.17 -11.44
C VAL A 75 -18.10 -2.18 -9.92
N THR A 76 -17.46 -3.20 -9.36
CA THR A 76 -17.13 -3.28 -7.93
C THR A 76 -15.63 -3.43 -7.74
N LEU A 77 -15.10 -3.01 -6.59
CA LEU A 77 -13.68 -3.22 -6.29
C LEU A 77 -13.37 -4.71 -6.22
N SER A 78 -14.25 -5.47 -5.57
CA SER A 78 -14.13 -6.92 -5.42
C SER A 78 -14.10 -7.68 -6.75
N SER A 79 -14.73 -7.16 -7.81
CA SER A 79 -14.64 -7.75 -9.17
C SER A 79 -13.24 -7.68 -9.80
N MET A 80 -12.34 -6.85 -9.26
CA MET A 80 -10.98 -6.67 -9.78
C MET A 80 -9.92 -7.48 -9.03
N ARG A 81 -10.32 -8.31 -8.05
CA ARG A 81 -9.40 -9.22 -7.36
C ARG A 81 -8.59 -10.06 -8.35
N GLY A 82 -7.34 -10.34 -8.00
CA GLY A 82 -6.35 -10.95 -8.90
C GLY A 82 -5.58 -9.93 -9.74
N ARG A 83 -5.95 -8.65 -9.71
CA ARG A 83 -5.20 -7.54 -10.30
C ARG A 83 -4.93 -6.47 -9.26
N GLU A 84 -3.82 -5.77 -9.41
CA GLU A 84 -3.56 -4.57 -8.65
C GLU A 84 -4.45 -3.42 -9.17
N VAL A 85 -4.95 -2.60 -8.27
CA VAL A 85 -5.77 -1.43 -8.59
C VAL A 85 -5.05 -0.17 -8.14
N VAL A 86 -4.85 0.76 -9.07
CA VAL A 86 -4.47 2.14 -8.76
C VAL A 86 -5.74 2.98 -8.80
N LEU A 87 -6.17 3.46 -7.64
CA LEU A 87 -7.43 4.18 -7.47
C LEU A 87 -7.15 5.66 -7.18
N ALA A 88 -7.82 6.56 -7.90
CA ALA A 88 -7.79 8.00 -7.66
C ALA A 88 -9.20 8.58 -7.57
N PHE A 89 -9.35 9.70 -6.86
CA PHE A 89 -10.58 10.48 -6.87
C PHE A 89 -10.45 11.69 -7.80
N ILE A 90 -11.28 11.74 -8.85
CA ILE A 90 -11.17 12.69 -9.96
C ILE A 90 -12.48 13.45 -10.12
N ASP A 91 -12.44 14.78 -10.11
CA ASP A 91 -13.58 15.62 -10.48
C ASP A 91 -13.69 15.76 -12.01
N SER A 92 -14.79 15.28 -12.58
CA SER A 92 -15.13 15.40 -14.01
C SER A 92 -15.27 16.84 -14.55
N ARG A 93 -15.23 17.87 -13.69
CA ARG A 93 -15.20 19.29 -14.05
C ARG A 93 -13.87 19.98 -13.75
N CYS A 94 -12.95 19.33 -13.04
CA CYS A 94 -11.65 19.90 -12.72
C CYS A 94 -10.78 19.99 -13.99
N LYS A 95 -10.16 21.15 -14.19
CA LYS A 95 -9.37 21.50 -15.38
C LYS A 95 -7.87 21.67 -15.10
N THR A 96 -7.44 21.45 -13.86
CA THR A 96 -6.09 21.73 -13.40
C THR A 96 -5.41 20.45 -12.92
N LEU A 97 -5.70 20.01 -11.69
CA LEU A 97 -4.98 18.91 -11.04
C LEU A 97 -5.43 17.52 -11.51
N CYS A 98 -6.72 17.35 -11.78
CA CYS A 98 -7.28 16.07 -12.21
C CYS A 98 -6.67 15.55 -13.54
N PRO A 99 -6.50 16.38 -14.58
CA PRO A 99 -5.76 15.98 -15.78
C PRO A 99 -4.32 15.51 -15.50
N LEU A 100 -3.59 16.19 -14.62
CA LEU A 100 -2.21 15.84 -14.25
C LEU A 100 -2.15 14.50 -13.51
N THR A 101 -3.08 14.27 -12.59
CA THR A 101 -3.20 13.00 -11.86
C THR A 101 -3.42 11.83 -12.81
N ALA A 102 -4.33 12.00 -13.79
CA ALA A 102 -4.61 10.97 -14.79
C ALA A 102 -3.40 10.68 -15.69
N GLU A 103 -2.64 11.71 -16.07
CA GLU A 103 -1.40 11.57 -16.84
C GLU A 103 -0.35 10.77 -16.06
N ILE A 104 -0.15 11.09 -14.78
CA ILE A 104 0.78 10.36 -13.90
C ILE A 104 0.39 8.89 -13.77
N MET A 105 -0.89 8.59 -13.51
CA MET A 105 -1.36 7.20 -13.44
C MET A 105 -1.11 6.44 -14.75
N TYR A 106 -1.41 7.08 -15.89
CA TYR A 106 -1.22 6.47 -17.21
C TYR A 106 0.26 6.21 -17.52
N ASN A 107 1.12 7.21 -17.31
CA ASN A 107 2.54 7.09 -17.62
C ASN A 107 3.24 6.10 -16.69
N ALA A 108 2.96 6.14 -15.38
CA ALA A 108 3.51 5.18 -14.42
C ALA A 108 3.13 3.74 -14.82
N LYS A 109 1.87 3.49 -15.17
CA LYS A 109 1.45 2.17 -15.65
C LYS A 109 2.13 1.78 -16.96
N LYS A 110 2.30 2.73 -17.88
CA LYS A 110 2.98 2.50 -19.16
C LYS A 110 4.45 2.11 -18.98
N GLN A 111 5.15 2.70 -18.01
CA GLN A 111 6.54 2.39 -17.68
C GLN A 111 6.74 0.94 -17.17
N LEU A 112 5.69 0.28 -16.66
CA LEU A 112 5.76 -1.12 -16.24
C LEU A 112 6.08 -2.09 -17.39
N GLY A 113 5.80 -1.70 -18.63
CA GLY A 113 5.86 -2.57 -19.81
C GLY A 113 4.58 -3.39 -19.98
N SER A 114 4.26 -3.78 -21.21
CA SER A 114 2.94 -4.32 -21.59
C SER A 114 2.50 -5.55 -20.79
N SER A 115 3.41 -6.51 -20.57
CA SER A 115 3.11 -7.73 -19.80
C SER A 115 2.69 -7.40 -18.36
N THR A 116 3.46 -6.54 -17.71
CA THR A 116 3.24 -6.14 -16.31
C THR A 116 2.03 -5.22 -16.19
N ALA A 117 1.89 -4.24 -17.09
CA ALA A 117 0.78 -3.30 -17.11
C ALA A 117 -0.59 -4.00 -17.25
N SER A 118 -0.66 -5.18 -17.85
CA SER A 118 -1.90 -5.97 -17.95
C SER A 118 -2.45 -6.45 -16.59
N GLN A 119 -1.60 -6.47 -15.57
CA GLN A 119 -1.96 -6.87 -14.20
C GLN A 119 -2.45 -5.70 -13.34
N VAL A 120 -2.45 -4.47 -13.89
CA VAL A 120 -2.83 -3.24 -13.20
C VAL A 120 -4.08 -2.63 -13.83
N VAL A 121 -5.06 -2.31 -13.00
CA VAL A 121 -6.26 -1.55 -13.40
C VAL A 121 -6.17 -0.14 -12.85
N LEU A 122 -6.34 0.85 -13.73
CA LEU A 122 -6.49 2.24 -13.31
C LEU A 122 -7.97 2.50 -13.08
N VAL A 123 -8.30 3.07 -11.92
CA VAL A 123 -9.66 3.41 -11.52
C VAL A 123 -9.71 4.87 -11.07
N ALA A 124 -10.59 5.64 -11.69
CA ALA A 124 -10.96 6.96 -11.23
C ALA A 124 -12.38 6.91 -10.65
N ILE A 125 -12.59 7.40 -9.43
CA ILE A 125 -13.93 7.58 -8.86
C ILE A 125 -14.29 9.06 -8.96
N ASN A 126 -15.46 9.36 -9.52
CA ASN A 126 -15.92 10.73 -9.69
C ASN A 126 -16.11 11.40 -8.32
N ALA A 127 -15.27 12.39 -8.02
CA ALA A 127 -15.36 13.17 -6.79
C ALA A 127 -16.45 14.25 -6.84
N ASN A 128 -17.09 14.45 -8.00
CA ASN A 128 -18.11 15.48 -8.17
C ASN A 128 -19.53 14.90 -8.01
N PRO A 129 -20.20 15.12 -6.87
CA PRO A 129 -21.55 14.60 -6.66
C PRO A 129 -22.62 15.32 -7.49
N VAL A 130 -22.29 16.46 -8.10
CA VAL A 130 -23.21 17.26 -8.95
C VAL A 130 -23.08 16.89 -10.42
N ALA A 131 -21.85 16.68 -10.91
CA ALA A 131 -21.53 16.29 -12.28
C ALA A 131 -21.32 14.78 -12.40
N ASN A 132 -22.32 14.00 -11.97
CA ASN A 132 -22.20 12.57 -11.72
C ASN A 132 -22.84 11.67 -12.80
N SER A 133 -23.05 12.19 -14.01
CA SER A 133 -23.64 11.40 -15.10
C SER A 133 -22.57 10.56 -15.82
N VAL A 134 -22.98 9.42 -16.38
CA VAL A 134 -22.12 8.60 -17.25
C VAL A 134 -21.56 9.42 -18.41
N ALA A 135 -22.38 10.30 -19.00
CA ALA A 135 -21.95 11.19 -20.08
C ALA A 135 -20.82 12.16 -19.65
N ALA A 136 -20.83 12.63 -18.39
CA ALA A 136 -19.78 13.52 -17.88
C ALA A 136 -18.43 12.81 -17.79
N VAL A 137 -18.38 11.64 -17.15
CA VAL A 137 -17.14 10.86 -17.01
C VAL A 137 -16.65 10.29 -18.35
N GLN A 138 -17.57 9.96 -19.27
CA GLN A 138 -17.24 9.55 -20.63
C GLN A 138 -16.63 10.70 -21.43
N SER A 139 -17.27 11.87 -21.44
CA SER A 139 -16.76 13.04 -22.15
C SER A 139 -15.41 13.48 -21.60
N TRP A 140 -15.21 13.45 -20.28
CA TRP A 140 -13.92 13.74 -19.68
C TRP A 140 -12.86 12.75 -20.16
N SER A 141 -13.17 11.45 -20.13
CA SER A 141 -12.24 10.41 -20.58
C SER A 141 -11.86 10.53 -22.06
N ILE A 142 -12.80 10.94 -22.93
CA ILE A 142 -12.52 11.22 -24.35
C ILE A 142 -11.57 12.40 -24.47
N ASN A 143 -11.90 13.52 -23.82
CA ASN A 143 -11.16 14.78 -23.94
C ASN A 143 -9.71 14.68 -23.45
N HIS A 144 -9.42 13.72 -22.57
CA HIS A 144 -8.08 13.48 -22.02
C HIS A 144 -7.43 12.18 -22.54
N GLY A 145 -8.01 11.51 -23.55
CA GLY A 145 -7.43 10.30 -24.13
C GLY A 145 -7.45 9.05 -23.24
N MET A 146 -8.23 9.07 -22.15
CA MET A 146 -8.30 8.03 -21.13
C MET A 146 -9.44 7.03 -21.33
N LEU A 147 -10.31 7.21 -22.35
CA LEU A 147 -11.53 6.41 -22.54
C LEU A 147 -11.32 4.89 -22.43
N HIS A 148 -10.19 4.37 -22.91
CA HIS A 148 -9.83 2.94 -22.87
C HIS A 148 -8.60 2.64 -22.00
N GLN A 149 -8.11 3.61 -21.22
CA GLN A 149 -6.92 3.46 -20.39
C GLN A 149 -7.26 3.17 -18.92
N TRP A 150 -8.49 3.44 -18.51
CA TRP A 150 -8.96 3.29 -17.13
C TRP A 150 -10.47 2.96 -17.04
N LEU A 151 -10.95 2.77 -15.82
CA LEU A 151 -12.37 2.80 -15.48
C LEU A 151 -12.67 4.11 -14.75
N PHE A 152 -13.44 5.01 -15.37
CA PHE A 152 -13.93 6.22 -14.70
C PHE A 152 -15.35 5.97 -14.19
N LEU A 153 -15.43 5.74 -12.88
CA LEU A 153 -16.62 5.31 -12.18
C LEU A 153 -17.43 6.51 -11.69
N THR A 154 -18.75 6.40 -11.82
CA THR A 154 -19.71 7.37 -11.32
C THR A 154 -20.96 6.70 -10.76
N GLY A 155 -21.89 7.47 -10.22
CA GLY A 155 -23.09 6.97 -9.55
C GLY A 155 -23.94 8.12 -9.02
N THR A 156 -24.92 7.81 -8.18
CA THR A 156 -25.68 8.86 -7.48
C THR A 156 -24.77 9.66 -6.54
N ALA A 157 -25.15 10.91 -6.26
CA ALA A 157 -24.43 11.77 -5.31
C ALA A 157 -24.19 11.05 -3.97
N GLN A 158 -25.20 10.36 -3.45
CA GLN A 158 -25.12 9.60 -2.21
C GLN A 158 -24.11 8.44 -2.28
N GLN A 159 -24.07 7.71 -3.40
CA GLN A 159 -23.08 6.63 -3.57
C GLN A 159 -21.66 7.19 -3.60
N LEU A 160 -21.43 8.27 -4.36
CA LEU A 160 -20.10 8.88 -4.47
C LEU A 160 -19.61 9.41 -3.13
N GLN A 161 -20.43 10.17 -2.42
CA GLN A 161 -20.12 10.66 -1.07
C GLN A 161 -19.87 9.52 -0.09
N SER A 162 -20.69 8.46 -0.13
CA SER A 162 -20.47 7.28 0.72
C SER A 162 -19.11 6.63 0.47
N VAL A 163 -18.71 6.46 -0.78
CA VAL A 163 -17.38 5.90 -1.10
C VAL A 163 -16.28 6.83 -0.62
N TYR A 164 -16.41 8.14 -0.89
CA TYR A 164 -15.45 9.16 -0.48
C TYR A 164 -15.16 9.11 1.04
N HIS A 165 -16.22 9.07 1.85
CA HIS A 165 -16.10 8.98 3.30
C HIS A 165 -15.57 7.63 3.81
N GLN A 166 -15.88 6.52 3.13
CA GLN A 166 -15.35 5.21 3.51
C GLN A 166 -13.84 5.12 3.33
N TYR A 167 -13.29 5.85 2.37
CA TYR A 167 -11.85 6.03 2.18
C TYR A 167 -11.23 7.09 3.11
N GLY A 168 -12.02 7.67 4.02
CA GLY A 168 -11.56 8.65 5.01
C GLY A 168 -11.35 10.05 4.46
N LEU A 169 -11.86 10.34 3.26
CA LEU A 169 -11.71 11.63 2.58
C LEU A 169 -12.90 12.56 2.85
N TYR A 170 -12.66 13.86 2.71
CA TYR A 170 -13.64 14.92 2.91
C TYR A 170 -13.74 15.85 1.70
N ASP A 171 -14.97 16.14 1.29
CA ASP A 171 -15.26 17.08 0.22
C ASP A 171 -16.08 18.27 0.75
N GLN A 172 -15.92 19.40 0.09
CA GLN A 172 -16.75 20.58 0.26
C GLN A 172 -17.27 20.99 -1.10
N VAL A 173 -18.59 20.95 -1.25
CA VAL A 173 -19.27 21.45 -2.42
C VAL A 173 -19.69 22.89 -2.14
N THR A 174 -19.15 23.83 -2.89
CA THR A 174 -19.53 25.25 -2.82
C THR A 174 -20.88 25.47 -3.48
N SER A 175 -21.53 26.60 -3.19
CA SER A 175 -22.87 26.93 -3.69
C SER A 175 -22.95 27.06 -5.22
N ASP A 176 -21.84 27.31 -5.90
CA ASP A 176 -21.70 27.35 -7.35
C ASP A 176 -21.34 25.98 -7.97
N GLY A 177 -21.30 24.92 -7.15
CA GLY A 177 -21.07 23.55 -7.60
C GLY A 177 -19.61 23.22 -7.91
N GLN A 178 -18.66 24.04 -7.44
CA GLN A 178 -17.27 23.64 -7.37
C GLN A 178 -17.08 22.67 -6.21
N VAL A 179 -16.15 21.73 -6.38
CA VAL A 179 -15.84 20.74 -5.37
C VAL A 179 -14.39 20.93 -4.97
N THR A 180 -14.16 21.23 -3.71
CA THR A 180 -12.85 21.04 -3.09
C THR A 180 -12.87 19.67 -2.46
N HIS A 181 -11.96 18.79 -2.86
CA HIS A 181 -11.89 17.43 -2.36
C HIS A 181 -10.45 17.10 -2.03
N ASP A 182 -10.25 16.22 -1.06
CA ASP A 182 -8.93 15.72 -0.72
C ASP A 182 -8.27 15.06 -1.95
N PRO A 183 -7.04 15.46 -2.29
CA PRO A 183 -6.26 14.79 -3.32
C PRO A 183 -5.76 13.44 -2.82
N ALA A 184 -6.21 12.34 -3.42
CA ALA A 184 -5.87 11.00 -2.96
C ALA A 184 -5.72 9.98 -4.08
N MET A 185 -4.61 9.23 -4.03
CA MET A 185 -4.39 8.01 -4.80
C MET A 185 -4.05 6.84 -3.87
N TYR A 186 -4.44 5.65 -4.27
CA TYR A 186 -4.20 4.41 -3.53
C TYR A 186 -3.66 3.33 -4.46
N ILE A 187 -2.73 2.52 -3.94
CA ILE A 187 -2.43 1.20 -4.50
C ILE A 187 -3.14 0.16 -3.63
N ILE A 188 -3.97 -0.64 -4.28
CA ILE A 188 -4.72 -1.74 -3.68
C ILE A 188 -4.23 -3.03 -4.34
N ASP A 189 -3.74 -3.97 -3.54
CA ASP A 189 -3.17 -5.21 -4.07
C ASP A 189 -4.24 -6.17 -4.64
N ALA A 190 -3.79 -7.25 -5.26
CA ALA A 190 -4.66 -8.27 -5.87
C ALA A 190 -5.59 -8.99 -4.89
N SER A 191 -5.34 -8.89 -3.58
CA SER A 191 -6.24 -9.41 -2.53
C SER A 191 -7.28 -8.38 -2.07
N GLY A 192 -7.24 -7.16 -2.63
CA GLY A 192 -8.11 -6.05 -2.26
C GLY A 192 -7.65 -5.30 -1.02
N ARG A 193 -6.35 -5.32 -0.68
CA ARG A 193 -5.81 -4.62 0.50
C ARG A 193 -5.10 -3.34 0.12
N GLU A 194 -5.34 -2.28 0.87
CA GLU A 194 -4.66 -0.98 0.71
C GLU A 194 -3.20 -1.09 1.12
N ARG A 195 -2.28 -0.68 0.23
CA ARG A 195 -0.84 -0.82 0.43
C ARG A 195 -0.11 0.50 0.52
N LEU A 196 -0.39 1.40 -0.41
CA LEU A 196 0.19 2.74 -0.44
C LEU A 196 -0.93 3.77 -0.61
N PHE A 197 -0.73 4.92 0.02
CA PHE A 197 -1.53 6.13 -0.13
C PHE A 197 -0.63 7.25 -0.63
N PHE A 198 -1.13 8.08 -1.53
CA PHE A 198 -0.43 9.23 -2.06
C PHE A 198 -1.36 10.44 -1.93
N GLU A 199 -0.86 11.51 -1.33
CA GLU A 199 -1.52 12.81 -1.43
C GLU A 199 -1.21 13.37 -2.81
N THR A 200 -2.23 13.54 -3.66
CA THR A 200 -1.99 14.07 -5.02
C THR A 200 -1.83 15.60 -4.99
N PHE A 201 -0.60 16.04 -4.80
CA PHE A 201 -0.09 17.42 -4.88
C PHE A 201 -0.42 18.39 -3.74
N ASP A 202 0.65 18.99 -3.20
CA ASP A 202 0.73 20.27 -2.49
C ASP A 202 1.34 21.40 -3.37
N SER A 203 1.82 21.08 -4.58
CA SER A 203 2.65 21.95 -5.43
C SER A 203 2.59 21.56 -6.93
N ASN A 204 2.45 22.54 -7.85
CA ASN A 204 2.32 22.34 -9.31
C ASN A 204 3.66 22.32 -10.08
N THR A 205 4.78 21.92 -9.46
CA THR A 205 6.09 21.98 -10.14
C THR A 205 6.38 20.72 -10.96
N ALA A 206 7.12 20.85 -12.08
CA ALA A 206 7.46 19.73 -12.95
C ALA A 206 8.33 18.65 -12.27
N SER A 207 9.13 19.03 -11.27
CA SER A 207 9.91 18.09 -10.45
C SER A 207 9.01 17.20 -9.61
N ASP A 208 7.92 17.75 -9.07
CA ASP A 208 6.99 17.01 -8.22
C ASP A 208 6.22 15.99 -9.06
N LEU A 209 5.75 16.38 -10.26
CA LEU A 209 5.09 15.47 -11.20
C LEU A 209 5.97 14.26 -11.56
N SER A 210 7.25 14.48 -11.86
CA SER A 210 8.17 13.39 -12.20
C SER A 210 8.44 12.46 -11.03
N SER A 211 8.49 13.02 -9.81
CA SER A 211 8.76 12.26 -8.59
C SER A 211 7.56 11.39 -8.21
N GLU A 212 6.34 11.92 -8.36
CA GLU A 212 5.11 11.15 -8.16
C GLU A 212 4.96 10.02 -9.18
N GLU A 213 5.27 10.27 -10.46
CA GLU A 213 5.20 9.23 -11.49
C GLU A 213 6.16 8.08 -11.20
N ILE A 214 7.42 8.38 -10.85
CA ILE A 214 8.43 7.39 -10.46
C ILE A 214 7.98 6.64 -9.19
N GLY A 215 7.48 7.39 -8.22
CA GLY A 215 6.99 6.84 -6.97
C GLY A 215 5.85 5.87 -7.14
N LEU A 216 4.85 6.24 -7.94
CA LEU A 216 3.68 5.41 -8.25
C LEU A 216 4.10 4.16 -9.03
N GLU A 217 5.00 4.29 -10.00
CA GLU A 217 5.55 3.18 -10.78
C GLU A 217 6.25 2.14 -9.89
N ALA A 218 7.12 2.60 -9.01
CA ALA A 218 7.83 1.73 -8.08
C ALA A 218 6.88 1.10 -7.05
N GLY A 219 5.89 1.86 -6.58
CA GLY A 219 4.84 1.36 -5.70
C GLY A 219 4.04 0.23 -6.32
N MET A 220 3.66 0.35 -7.60
CA MET A 220 2.99 -0.72 -8.34
C MET A 220 3.89 -1.96 -8.40
N ARG A 221 5.16 -1.80 -8.79
CA ARG A 221 6.10 -2.93 -8.86
C ARG A 221 6.23 -3.71 -7.56
N GLN A 222 6.09 -3.04 -6.42
CA GLN A 222 6.18 -3.66 -5.11
C GLN A 222 5.00 -4.60 -4.79
N TRP A 223 3.80 -4.32 -5.32
CA TRP A 223 2.56 -4.99 -4.91
C TRP A 223 1.83 -5.74 -6.04
N LEU A 224 2.44 -5.81 -7.22
CA LEU A 224 1.99 -6.65 -8.32
C LEU A 224 1.70 -8.09 -7.87
N PRO A 225 0.69 -8.73 -8.49
CA PRO A 225 0.44 -10.15 -8.29
C PRO A 225 1.72 -10.96 -8.55
N GLN A 226 2.04 -11.88 -7.64
CA GLN A 226 3.13 -12.82 -7.85
C GLN A 226 2.65 -13.96 -8.77
N PRO A 227 3.48 -14.42 -9.72
CA PRO A 227 3.13 -15.51 -10.64
C PRO A 227 2.92 -16.86 -9.94
#